data_AF-A0A959Y899-F1
#
_entry.id   AF-A0A959Y899-F1
#
_cell.length_a   1.000
_cell.length_b   1.000
_cell.length_c   1.000
_cell.angle_alpha   90.00
_cell.angle_beta   90.00
_cell.angle_gamma   90.00
#
_symmetry.space_group_name_H-M   'P 1'
#
loop_
_entity.id
_entity.type
_entity.pdbx_description
1 polymer ?
#
loop_
_entity_poly.entity_id
_entity_poly.type
_entity_poly.pdbx_seq_one_letter_code
_entity_poly.pdbx_strand_id
1 'polypeptide(L)'
;MGMYPIAPSDDGRYDLGEQLFDRIQLHINDTTTWSMSATELEGLIGSKGKAMVRHDDIMQGSKSGPIARGNVLASPYCLTAPMIVAPAASFSDVLEVTAKGTGTCTITDASGTRPCPMNAPFTLTSTSTVAVDWSEHYAPVTAHYTRFDSDLKITLDSEYANQYAAGGDGALIDGIRGGADFRTGAWQGYQGQDVTFTLDLGKVVLLDSVGLGMLQDMMSWIWYPETVQVAWSTNRRQWSSTIVVPNVDRQLEGGMHQDLWTGPIGKKARYITITAKNAGPCPKWHLGAGGDSWIFLDEVMVAHGR
;
A
#
# COMPACT_ATOMS: atom_id res chain seq x y z
N MET A 1 -0.62 -7.65 -19.02
CA MET A 1 0.09 -8.57 -19.93
C MET A 1 1.55 -8.45 -19.61
N GLY A 2 2.18 -9.54 -19.17
CA GLY A 2 3.64 -9.60 -19.17
C GLY A 2 4.09 -10.00 -20.58
N MET A 3 4.93 -9.17 -21.20
CA MET A 3 5.64 -9.54 -22.42
C MET A 3 6.98 -10.09 -21.99
N TYR A 4 7.14 -11.41 -22.08
CA TYR A 4 8.38 -12.04 -21.71
C TYR A 4 9.15 -12.42 -22.97
N PRO A 5 10.40 -11.95 -23.13
CA PRO A 5 11.27 -12.50 -24.16
C PRO A 5 11.47 -13.98 -23.86
N ILE A 6 11.23 -14.85 -24.85
CA ILE A 6 11.63 -16.25 -24.71
C ILE A 6 13.15 -16.28 -24.91
N ALA A 7 13.90 -16.54 -23.84
CA ALA A 7 15.35 -16.57 -23.91
C ALA A 7 15.90 -17.79 -24.70
N PRO A 8 17.02 -17.66 -25.42
CA PRO A 8 17.29 -16.65 -26.43
C PRO A 8 16.83 -17.19 -27.79
N SER A 9 15.66 -16.77 -28.29
CA SER A 9 15.33 -17.06 -29.69
C SER A 9 15.70 -15.86 -30.56
N ASP A 10 16.63 -16.08 -31.48
CA ASP A 10 17.09 -15.16 -32.52
C ASP A 10 15.97 -14.80 -33.53
N ASP A 11 14.69 -15.00 -33.18
CA ASP A 11 13.53 -14.88 -34.07
C ASP A 11 12.55 -13.76 -33.67
N GLY A 12 12.91 -12.95 -32.65
CA GLY A 12 12.20 -11.73 -32.30
C GLY A 12 10.76 -11.94 -31.84
N ARG A 13 10.47 -12.95 -31.02
CA ARG A 13 9.10 -13.21 -30.53
C ARG A 13 8.96 -13.04 -29.01
N TYR A 14 7.76 -12.63 -28.60
CA TYR A 14 7.35 -12.46 -27.20
C TYR A 14 6.19 -13.38 -26.87
N ASP A 15 6.25 -14.03 -25.70
CA ASP A 15 5.12 -14.74 -25.12
C ASP A 15 4.07 -13.73 -24.62
N LEU A 16 2.81 -13.96 -24.97
CA LEU A 16 1.66 -13.23 -24.44
C LEU A 16 1.03 -14.06 -23.32
N GLY A 17 1.27 -13.64 -22.08
CA GLY A 17 0.65 -14.24 -20.89
C GLY A 17 -0.77 -13.75 -20.63
N GLU A 18 -1.36 -14.19 -19.51
CA GLU A 18 -2.68 -13.77 -19.04
C GLU A 18 -2.80 -12.23 -19.00
N GLN A 19 -3.97 -11.72 -19.42
CA GLN A 19 -4.20 -10.29 -19.49
C GLN A 19 -4.69 -9.74 -18.17
N LEU A 20 -3.88 -8.85 -17.57
CA LEU A 20 -4.18 -8.16 -16.31
C LEU A 20 -5.05 -6.90 -16.48
N PHE A 21 -5.34 -6.48 -17.72
CA PHE A 21 -6.05 -5.24 -18.05
C PHE A 21 -6.96 -5.44 -19.26
N ASP A 22 -8.12 -4.79 -19.31
CA ASP A 22 -9.09 -4.92 -20.40
C ASP A 22 -8.49 -4.59 -21.78
N ARG A 23 -7.56 -3.64 -21.81
CA ARG A 23 -6.84 -3.23 -23.03
C ARG A 23 -5.44 -2.75 -22.68
N ILE A 24 -4.50 -3.01 -23.58
CA ILE A 24 -3.13 -2.49 -23.52
C ILE A 24 -2.83 -1.75 -24.82
N GLN A 25 -2.14 -0.62 -24.69
CA GLN A 25 -1.66 0.18 -25.81
C GLN A 25 -0.18 0.49 -25.62
N LEU A 26 0.62 0.28 -26.65
CA LEU A 26 2.02 0.65 -26.73
C LEU A 26 2.17 1.75 -27.77
N HIS A 27 2.55 2.95 -27.33
CA HIS A 27 2.91 4.05 -28.21
C HIS A 27 4.39 3.91 -28.59
N ILE A 28 4.64 3.59 -29.85
CA ILE A 28 5.98 3.23 -30.34
C ILE A 28 6.71 4.47 -30.86
N ASN A 29 5.95 5.33 -31.53
CA ASN A 29 6.34 6.67 -31.93
C ASN A 29 5.05 7.51 -32.11
N ASP A 30 5.22 8.79 -32.46
CA ASP A 30 4.12 9.76 -32.59
C ASP A 30 3.00 9.35 -33.56
N THR A 31 3.28 8.42 -34.48
CA THR A 31 2.34 7.97 -35.52
C THR A 31 1.95 6.50 -35.42
N THR A 32 2.63 5.73 -34.57
CA THR A 32 2.48 4.28 -34.50
C THR A 32 2.09 3.85 -33.10
N THR A 33 0.90 3.25 -32.97
CA THR A 33 0.42 2.65 -31.74
C THR A 33 0.02 1.21 -32.01
N TRP A 34 0.50 0.31 -31.17
CA TRP A 34 0.05 -1.07 -31.15
C TRP A 34 -0.91 -1.28 -29.98
N SER A 35 -1.96 -2.10 -30.13
CA SER A 35 -2.90 -2.36 -29.04
C SER A 35 -3.56 -3.72 -29.11
N MET A 36 -3.91 -4.26 -27.95
CA MET A 36 -4.61 -5.54 -27.81
C MET A 36 -5.62 -5.51 -26.64
N SER A 37 -6.82 -6.05 -26.86
CA SER A 37 -7.85 -6.24 -25.83
C SER A 37 -7.84 -7.66 -25.25
N ALA A 38 -8.40 -7.80 -24.04
CA ALA A 38 -8.57 -9.09 -23.37
C ALA A 38 -9.32 -10.10 -24.23
N THR A 39 -10.40 -9.67 -24.87
CA THR A 39 -11.22 -10.52 -25.74
C THR A 39 -10.48 -10.95 -27.00
N GLU A 40 -9.65 -10.06 -27.59
CA GLU A 40 -8.79 -10.43 -28.72
C GLU A 40 -7.82 -11.54 -28.29
N LEU A 41 -7.17 -11.41 -27.13
CA LEU A 41 -6.21 -12.40 -26.63
C LEU A 41 -6.87 -13.74 -26.25
N GLU A 42 -8.04 -13.72 -25.60
CA GLU A 42 -8.78 -14.94 -25.23
C GLU A 42 -9.11 -15.81 -26.45
N GLY A 43 -9.49 -15.18 -27.57
CA GLY A 43 -9.73 -15.89 -28.83
C GLY A 43 -8.48 -16.60 -29.40
N LEU A 44 -7.29 -16.21 -28.95
CA LEU A 44 -6.00 -16.65 -29.46
C LEU A 44 -5.32 -17.67 -28.53
N ILE A 45 -5.68 -17.68 -27.24
CA ILE A 45 -5.23 -18.65 -26.22
C ILE A 45 -6.09 -19.93 -26.22
N GLY A 46 -6.95 -20.15 -27.23
CA GLY A 46 -7.78 -21.34 -27.38
C GLY A 46 -7.03 -22.66 -27.12
N SER A 47 -7.78 -23.73 -26.79
CA SER A 47 -7.45 -24.99 -26.10
C SER A 47 -6.15 -25.78 -26.40
N LYS A 48 -5.21 -25.28 -27.21
CA LYS A 48 -3.97 -25.97 -27.62
C LYS A 48 -2.67 -25.14 -27.58
N GLY A 49 -2.60 -23.93 -27.00
CA GLY A 49 -1.27 -23.30 -26.81
C GLY A 49 -1.19 -21.85 -26.34
N LYS A 50 0.04 -21.43 -26.02
CA LYS A 50 0.44 -20.04 -25.72
C LYS A 50 0.31 -19.15 -26.97
N ALA A 51 -0.13 -17.90 -26.80
CA ALA A 51 -0.12 -16.87 -27.84
C ALA A 51 1.22 -16.12 -27.87
N MET A 52 1.70 -15.74 -29.06
CA MET A 52 2.98 -15.04 -29.26
C MET A 52 2.84 -13.86 -30.22
N VAL A 53 3.61 -12.80 -30.03
CA VAL A 53 3.70 -11.65 -30.96
C VAL A 53 5.15 -11.45 -31.43
N ARG A 54 5.35 -11.05 -32.69
CA ARG A 54 6.69 -10.69 -33.20
C ARG A 54 7.05 -9.24 -32.86
N HIS A 55 8.33 -8.99 -32.65
CA HIS A 55 8.90 -7.67 -32.44
C HIS A 55 8.59 -6.74 -33.60
N ASP A 56 8.81 -7.19 -34.84
CA ASP A 56 8.53 -6.38 -36.04
C ASP A 56 7.05 -6.01 -36.16
N ASP A 57 6.14 -6.92 -35.81
CA ASP A 57 4.70 -6.69 -35.86
C ASP A 57 4.28 -5.60 -34.88
N ILE A 58 4.89 -5.60 -33.68
CA ILE A 58 4.75 -4.51 -32.70
C ILE A 58 5.28 -3.24 -33.32
N MET A 59 6.55 -3.20 -33.74
CA MET A 59 7.23 -1.99 -34.21
C MET A 59 6.54 -1.33 -35.43
N GLN A 60 5.80 -2.09 -36.23
CA GLN A 60 5.01 -1.60 -37.36
C GLN A 60 3.57 -1.19 -36.99
N GLY A 61 3.17 -1.31 -35.73
CA GLY A 61 1.79 -1.07 -35.27
C GLY A 61 0.77 -2.05 -35.86
N SER A 62 1.25 -3.19 -36.39
CA SER A 62 0.44 -4.13 -37.14
C SER A 62 -0.26 -5.13 -36.22
N LYS A 63 -1.48 -5.55 -36.61
CA LYS A 63 -2.26 -6.60 -35.96
C LYS A 63 -2.14 -7.94 -36.70
N SER A 64 -1.02 -8.26 -37.35
CA SER A 64 -0.81 -9.63 -37.85
C SER A 64 -0.88 -10.54 -36.63
N GLY A 65 -1.99 -11.29 -36.55
CA GLY A 65 -2.37 -11.98 -35.32
C GLY A 65 -1.29 -12.93 -34.80
N PRO A 66 -1.37 -13.28 -33.51
CA PRO A 66 -0.40 -14.13 -32.87
C PRO A 66 -0.32 -15.49 -33.55
N ILE A 67 0.89 -16.03 -33.59
CA ILE A 67 1.19 -17.32 -34.20
C ILE A 67 0.90 -18.41 -33.18
N ALA A 68 -0.03 -19.31 -33.47
CA ALA A 68 -0.27 -20.48 -32.63
C ALA A 68 0.99 -21.38 -32.59
N ARG A 69 1.48 -21.71 -31.38
CA ARG A 69 2.47 -22.78 -31.24
C ARG A 69 1.77 -24.14 -31.44
N GLY A 70 2.43 -25.05 -32.17
CA GLY A 70 2.19 -26.48 -32.01
C GLY A 70 2.58 -26.94 -30.61
N ASN A 71 1.88 -27.96 -30.10
CA ASN A 71 1.95 -28.53 -28.75
C ASN A 71 3.27 -28.22 -28.01
N VAL A 72 3.23 -27.19 -27.16
CA VAL A 72 4.24 -27.06 -26.10
C VAL A 72 3.93 -28.17 -25.12
N LEU A 73 4.84 -29.14 -25.02
CA LEU A 73 4.86 -30.01 -23.85
C LEU A 73 4.91 -29.09 -22.65
N ALA A 74 3.82 -29.04 -21.88
CA ALA A 74 3.80 -28.37 -20.59
C ALA A 74 4.97 -28.98 -19.81
N SER A 75 6.05 -28.22 -19.66
CA SER A 75 7.14 -28.64 -18.77
C SER A 75 6.51 -28.69 -17.39
N PRO A 76 6.49 -29.83 -16.69
CA PRO A 76 5.93 -29.93 -15.35
C PRO A 76 6.65 -29.02 -14.34
N TYR A 77 7.71 -28.33 -14.75
CA TYR A 77 8.53 -27.44 -13.94
C TYR A 77 8.18 -25.95 -14.03
N CYS A 78 7.20 -25.53 -14.83
CA CYS A 78 6.81 -24.11 -14.95
C CYS A 78 5.47 -23.86 -14.26
N LEU A 79 5.46 -23.84 -12.92
CA LEU A 79 4.31 -23.40 -12.15
C LEU A 79 4.16 -21.87 -12.27
N THR A 80 2.96 -21.40 -12.58
CA THR A 80 2.64 -19.97 -12.55
C THR A 80 2.31 -19.57 -11.13
N ALA A 81 3.00 -18.54 -10.62
CA ALA A 81 2.70 -18.02 -9.29
C ALA A 81 1.23 -17.57 -9.22
N PRO A 82 0.50 -17.92 -8.14
CA PRO A 82 -0.87 -17.49 -7.94
C PRO A 82 -0.92 -15.99 -7.69
N MET A 83 -2.11 -15.41 -7.82
CA MET A 83 -2.37 -14.00 -7.54
C MET A 83 -3.45 -13.87 -6.49
N ILE A 84 -3.32 -12.90 -5.60
CA ILE A 84 -4.38 -12.50 -4.67
C ILE A 84 -4.87 -11.12 -5.11
N VAL A 85 -6.14 -11.01 -5.46
CA VAL A 85 -6.75 -9.81 -6.03
C VAL A 85 -7.83 -9.30 -5.08
N ALA A 86 -7.77 -8.00 -4.77
CA ALA A 86 -8.74 -7.28 -3.95
C ALA A 86 -8.77 -5.80 -4.40
N PRO A 87 -9.88 -5.07 -4.16
CA PRO A 87 -9.97 -3.66 -4.55
C PRO A 87 -9.11 -2.71 -3.69
N ALA A 88 -8.74 -3.12 -2.48
CA ALA A 88 -7.93 -2.32 -1.55
C ALA A 88 -7.18 -3.21 -0.54
N ALA A 89 -6.12 -2.66 0.06
CA ALA A 89 -5.38 -3.29 1.16
C ALA A 89 -6.02 -3.05 2.54
N SER A 90 -6.91 -2.07 2.66
CA SER A 90 -7.66 -1.76 3.88
C SER A 90 -9.15 -1.62 3.61
N PHE A 91 -9.99 -1.91 4.62
CA PHE A 91 -11.44 -1.92 4.49
C PHE A 91 -12.14 -1.69 5.85
N SER A 92 -13.40 -1.27 5.85
CA SER A 92 -14.13 -0.99 7.10
C SER A 92 -15.20 -2.02 7.48
N ASP A 93 -15.85 -2.62 6.50
CA ASP A 93 -16.95 -3.56 6.71
C ASP A 93 -16.59 -4.95 6.16
N VAL A 94 -16.72 -5.12 4.86
CA VAL A 94 -16.43 -6.37 4.15
C VAL A 94 -15.50 -6.09 2.96
N LEU A 95 -14.50 -6.94 2.76
CA LEU A 95 -13.65 -6.92 1.57
C LEU A 95 -13.81 -8.21 0.77
N GLU A 96 -14.14 -8.08 -0.51
CA GLU A 96 -14.14 -9.21 -1.44
C GLU A 96 -12.71 -9.43 -1.97
N VAL A 97 -12.24 -10.67 -1.89
CA VAL A 97 -10.91 -11.12 -2.31
C VAL A 97 -11.05 -12.34 -3.20
N THR A 98 -10.18 -12.47 -4.20
CA THR A 98 -10.08 -13.67 -5.03
C THR A 98 -8.62 -14.12 -5.12
N ALA A 99 -8.35 -15.38 -4.77
CA ALA A 99 -7.08 -16.05 -5.03
C ALA A 99 -7.15 -16.78 -6.37
N LYS A 100 -6.35 -16.39 -7.37
CA LYS A 100 -6.30 -16.98 -8.72
C LYS A 100 -5.08 -17.87 -8.89
N GLY A 101 -5.24 -18.95 -9.66
CA GLY A 101 -4.16 -19.88 -10.00
C GLY A 101 -4.32 -21.26 -9.35
N THR A 102 -3.19 -21.90 -9.02
CA THR A 102 -3.12 -23.22 -8.39
C THR A 102 -2.42 -23.13 -7.05
N GLY A 103 -2.87 -23.92 -6.07
CA GLY A 103 -2.28 -23.96 -4.74
C GLY A 103 -3.31 -24.18 -3.64
N THR A 104 -2.87 -24.06 -2.39
CA THR A 104 -3.71 -24.11 -1.19
C THR A 104 -3.83 -22.71 -0.63
N CYS A 105 -5.05 -22.18 -0.61
CA CYS A 105 -5.35 -20.86 -0.07
C CYS A 105 -5.72 -20.95 1.41
N THR A 106 -5.11 -20.09 2.24
CA THR A 106 -5.47 -19.92 3.65
C THR A 106 -5.71 -18.46 3.99
N ILE A 107 -6.60 -18.23 4.96
CA ILE A 107 -6.82 -16.95 5.61
C ILE A 107 -6.44 -17.11 7.07
N THR A 108 -5.55 -16.25 7.55
CA THR A 108 -5.13 -16.17 8.95
C THR A 108 -5.59 -14.85 9.55
N ASP A 109 -6.37 -14.91 10.63
CA ASP A 109 -6.83 -13.76 11.41
C ASP A 109 -6.79 -14.06 12.91
N ALA A 110 -7.33 -13.18 13.75
CA ALA A 110 -7.36 -13.34 15.20
C ALA A 110 -8.11 -14.59 15.70
N SER A 111 -8.98 -15.19 14.87
CA SER A 111 -9.70 -16.42 15.19
C SER A 111 -8.89 -17.69 14.83
N GLY A 112 -7.80 -17.54 14.08
CA GLY A 112 -6.94 -18.63 13.65
C GLY A 112 -6.78 -18.68 12.13
N THR A 113 -6.34 -19.84 11.63
CA THR A 113 -6.13 -20.08 10.20
C THR A 113 -7.22 -21.01 9.66
N ARG A 114 -7.81 -20.65 8.52
CA ARG A 114 -8.84 -21.45 7.82
C ARG A 114 -8.59 -21.47 6.31
N PRO A 115 -9.09 -22.48 5.57
CA PRO A 115 -8.95 -22.51 4.12
C PRO A 115 -9.84 -21.45 3.43
N CYS A 116 -9.41 -20.97 2.26
CA CYS A 116 -10.21 -20.16 1.33
C CYS A 116 -10.37 -20.86 -0.02
N PRO A 117 -11.42 -20.52 -0.80
CA PRO A 117 -11.58 -21.06 -2.15
C PRO A 117 -10.53 -20.46 -3.10
N MET A 118 -10.01 -21.30 -4.00
CA MET A 118 -9.23 -20.88 -5.17
C MET A 118 -10.17 -20.60 -6.35
N ASN A 119 -9.83 -19.60 -7.16
CA ASN A 119 -10.52 -19.21 -8.40
C ASN A 119 -12.01 -18.84 -8.21
N ALA A 120 -12.41 -18.49 -6.99
CA ALA A 120 -13.74 -17.97 -6.66
C ALA A 120 -13.62 -16.89 -5.58
N PRO A 121 -14.52 -15.89 -5.56
CA PRO A 121 -14.48 -14.83 -4.57
C PRO A 121 -14.84 -15.34 -3.17
N PHE A 122 -14.25 -14.70 -2.16
CA PHE A 122 -14.57 -14.87 -0.74
C PHE A 122 -14.43 -13.54 -0.01
N THR A 123 -14.98 -13.46 1.20
CA THR A 123 -15.06 -12.21 1.96
C THR A 123 -14.19 -12.22 3.21
N LEU A 124 -13.57 -11.09 3.50
CA LEU A 124 -12.91 -10.78 4.77
C LEU A 124 -13.77 -9.81 5.57
N THR A 125 -13.88 -10.05 6.88
CA THR A 125 -14.64 -9.20 7.83
C THR A 125 -13.78 -8.75 9.02
N SER A 126 -12.48 -9.06 8.98
CA SER A 126 -11.49 -8.78 10.02
C SER A 126 -10.11 -8.62 9.39
N THR A 127 -9.21 -7.92 10.08
CA THR A 127 -7.78 -7.86 9.70
C THR A 127 -7.25 -9.27 9.52
N SER A 128 -6.76 -9.56 8.33
CA SER A 128 -6.43 -10.92 7.90
C SER A 128 -5.21 -10.93 6.98
N THR A 129 -4.49 -12.04 6.99
CA THR A 129 -3.49 -12.37 5.97
C THR A 129 -4.05 -13.48 5.09
N VAL A 130 -4.02 -13.28 3.77
CA VAL A 130 -4.33 -14.33 2.79
C VAL A 130 -3.02 -14.84 2.23
N ALA A 131 -2.83 -16.16 2.22
CA ALA A 131 -1.66 -16.80 1.65
C ALA A 131 -2.06 -17.91 0.68
N VAL A 132 -1.29 -18.08 -0.39
CA VAL A 132 -1.42 -19.21 -1.31
C VAL A 132 -0.10 -19.94 -1.39
N ASP A 133 -0.09 -21.18 -0.87
CA ASP A 133 1.02 -22.12 -1.03
C ASP A 133 0.85 -22.86 -2.36
N TRP A 134 1.81 -22.71 -3.26
CA TRP A 134 1.71 -23.17 -4.65
C TRP A 134 2.91 -23.98 -5.12
N SER A 135 3.95 -24.11 -4.28
CA SER A 135 5.19 -24.79 -4.62
C SER A 135 5.98 -25.14 -3.37
N GLU A 136 6.57 -26.34 -3.34
CA GLU A 136 7.50 -26.75 -2.28
C GLU A 136 8.85 -26.00 -2.35
N HIS A 137 9.13 -25.30 -3.46
CA HIS A 137 10.40 -24.62 -3.71
C HIS A 137 10.33 -23.09 -3.55
N TYR A 138 9.13 -22.51 -3.52
CA TYR A 138 8.94 -21.06 -3.47
C TYR A 138 8.14 -20.66 -2.24
N ALA A 139 8.38 -19.45 -1.77
CA ALA A 139 7.58 -18.89 -0.69
C ALA A 139 6.10 -18.73 -1.14
N PRO A 140 5.15 -18.85 -0.21
CA PRO A 140 3.76 -18.53 -0.47
C PRO A 140 3.58 -17.09 -0.97
N VAL A 141 2.63 -16.89 -1.88
CA VAL A 141 2.18 -15.54 -2.22
C VAL A 141 1.29 -15.07 -1.08
N THR A 142 1.61 -13.92 -0.49
CA THR A 142 0.93 -13.40 0.71
C THR A 142 0.39 -12.00 0.44
N ALA A 143 -0.81 -11.71 0.93
CA ALA A 143 -1.41 -10.38 0.96
C ALA A 143 -1.95 -10.09 2.37
N HIS A 144 -1.65 -8.90 2.88
CA HIS A 144 -2.11 -8.44 4.19
C HIS A 144 -3.24 -7.44 4.00
N TYR A 145 -4.32 -7.62 4.77
CA TYR A 145 -5.49 -6.75 4.73
C TYR A 145 -5.82 -6.24 6.12
N THR A 146 -5.96 -4.93 6.26
CA THR A 146 -6.32 -4.30 7.55
C THR A 146 -7.77 -3.88 7.57
N ARG A 147 -8.49 -4.23 8.64
CA ARG A 147 -9.80 -3.66 8.92
C ARG A 147 -9.67 -2.43 9.81
N PHE A 148 -10.16 -1.28 9.35
CA PHE A 148 -10.23 -0.04 10.12
C PHE A 148 -11.64 0.23 10.65
N ASP A 149 -11.75 1.16 11.60
CA ASP A 149 -13.03 1.53 12.20
C ASP A 149 -13.72 2.62 11.37
N SER A 150 -14.85 2.29 10.74
CA SER A 150 -15.65 3.23 9.94
C SER A 150 -16.24 4.40 10.73
N ASP A 151 -16.36 4.27 12.05
CA ASP A 151 -16.88 5.36 12.87
C ASP A 151 -15.87 6.50 13.04
N LEU A 152 -14.58 6.22 12.82
CA LEU A 152 -13.51 7.21 12.86
C LEU A 152 -13.60 8.14 11.66
N LYS A 153 -13.53 9.44 11.94
CA LYS A 153 -13.46 10.48 10.91
C LYS A 153 -12.28 11.38 11.20
N ILE A 154 -11.46 11.59 10.19
CA ILE A 154 -10.34 12.53 10.25
C ILE A 154 -10.67 13.80 9.46
N THR A 155 -10.16 14.92 9.93
CA THR A 155 -10.13 16.20 9.21
C THR A 155 -8.69 16.70 9.25
N LEU A 156 -8.07 16.81 8.08
CA LEU A 156 -6.72 17.33 7.94
C LEU A 156 -6.80 18.85 7.85
N ASP A 157 -6.08 19.54 8.74
CA ASP A 157 -5.96 21.01 8.71
C ASP A 157 -4.69 21.45 7.96
N SER A 158 -3.74 20.52 7.76
CA SER A 158 -2.52 20.68 6.96
C SER A 158 -2.62 19.95 5.61
N GLU A 159 -1.91 20.43 4.60
CA GLU A 159 -1.93 19.86 3.25
C GLU A 159 -0.73 18.93 3.03
N TYR A 160 -0.99 17.65 2.73
CA TYR A 160 0.07 16.70 2.37
C TYR A 160 0.53 16.89 0.92
N ALA A 161 1.77 16.49 0.63
CA ALA A 161 2.31 16.56 -0.72
C ALA A 161 1.76 15.42 -1.60
N ASN A 162 1.30 15.73 -2.81
CA ASN A 162 0.69 14.76 -3.72
C ASN A 162 1.60 13.54 -4.03
N GLN A 163 2.92 13.73 -4.10
CA GLN A 163 3.86 12.63 -4.32
C GLN A 163 3.98 11.65 -3.14
N TYR A 164 3.49 12.04 -1.96
CA TYR A 164 3.49 11.27 -0.72
C TYR A 164 2.09 11.34 -0.08
N ALA A 165 1.05 11.06 -0.85
CA ALA A 165 -0.34 11.11 -0.40
C ALA A 165 -0.77 9.87 0.41
N ALA A 166 -0.07 8.73 0.25
CA ALA A 166 -0.48 7.43 0.77
C ALA A 166 -1.94 7.09 0.40
N GLY A 167 -2.79 6.76 1.38
CA GLY A 167 -4.23 6.56 1.23
C GLY A 167 -5.07 7.85 1.06
N GLY A 168 -4.43 9.01 0.84
CA GLY A 168 -5.10 10.31 0.73
C GLY A 168 -5.65 10.80 2.07
N ASP A 169 -6.82 11.43 2.07
CA ASP A 169 -7.39 12.06 3.27
C ASP A 169 -7.63 11.08 4.44
N GLY A 170 -7.77 9.79 4.15
CA GLY A 170 -7.96 8.73 5.15
C GLY A 170 -6.68 8.03 5.59
N ALA A 171 -5.51 8.39 5.05
CA ALA A 171 -4.27 7.62 5.23
C ALA A 171 -3.91 7.38 6.70
N LEU A 172 -4.12 8.37 7.57
CA LEU A 172 -3.73 8.27 8.98
C LEU A 172 -4.70 7.43 9.85
N ILE A 173 -5.78 6.91 9.27
CA ILE A 173 -6.79 6.10 9.96
C ILE A 173 -7.20 4.86 9.14
N ASP A 174 -6.42 4.49 8.13
CA ASP A 174 -6.73 3.36 7.25
C ASP A 174 -6.17 2.02 7.77
N GLY A 175 -5.39 2.07 8.85
CA GLY A 175 -4.77 0.92 9.50
C GLY A 175 -3.55 0.36 8.77
N ILE A 176 -3.08 1.01 7.71
CA ILE A 176 -1.87 0.63 6.99
C ILE A 176 -0.67 1.24 7.71
N ARG A 177 0.31 0.39 8.05
CA ARG A 177 1.50 0.80 8.79
C ARG A 177 2.70 0.93 7.86
N GLY A 178 3.49 1.98 8.10
CA GLY A 178 4.72 2.24 7.38
C GLY A 178 5.85 1.29 7.77
N GLY A 179 6.81 1.10 6.86
CA GLY A 179 8.09 0.47 7.14
C GLY A 179 9.23 1.49 7.25
N ALA A 180 10.46 1.00 7.40
CA ALA A 180 11.65 1.86 7.39
C ALA A 180 11.89 2.57 6.03
N ASP A 181 11.35 2.04 4.93
CA ASP A 181 11.45 2.67 3.61
C ASP A 181 10.15 3.42 3.27
N PHE A 182 10.24 4.75 3.17
CA PHE A 182 9.09 5.59 2.84
C PHE A 182 8.55 5.38 1.43
N ARG A 183 9.37 4.85 0.52
CA ARG A 183 9.00 4.64 -0.89
C ARG A 183 7.99 3.51 -1.09
N THR A 184 7.68 2.76 -0.03
CA THR A 184 6.63 1.73 0.01
C THR A 184 5.22 2.30 -0.14
N GLY A 185 5.04 3.62 0.02
CA GLY A 185 3.77 4.30 -0.26
C GLY A 185 2.80 4.36 0.92
N ALA A 186 3.17 3.84 2.08
CA ALA A 186 2.36 3.84 3.31
C ALA A 186 2.55 5.09 4.18
N TRP A 187 3.22 6.14 3.67
CA TRP A 187 3.54 7.33 4.44
C TRP A 187 2.95 8.58 3.81
N GLN A 188 2.25 9.37 4.62
CA GLN A 188 1.75 10.68 4.23
C GLN A 188 2.77 11.77 4.60
N GLY A 189 3.25 12.50 3.58
CA GLY A 189 4.36 13.43 3.70
C GLY A 189 3.94 14.90 3.67
N TYR A 190 4.52 15.70 4.56
CA TYR A 190 4.29 17.15 4.69
C TYR A 190 5.63 17.88 4.70
N GLN A 191 5.79 18.92 3.86
CA GLN A 191 7.06 19.65 3.73
C GLN A 191 6.97 21.07 4.32
N GLY A 192 7.97 21.46 5.11
CA GLY A 192 8.15 22.85 5.55
C GLY A 192 7.03 23.43 6.41
N GLN A 193 6.15 22.58 6.96
CA GLN A 193 4.98 23.00 7.72
C GLN A 193 4.72 22.07 8.92
N ASP A 194 4.02 22.58 9.91
CA ASP A 194 3.45 21.78 10.99
C ASP A 194 2.29 20.94 10.46
N VAL A 195 2.08 19.76 11.05
CA VAL A 195 0.99 18.86 10.70
C VAL A 195 -0.08 18.92 11.78
N THR A 196 -1.28 19.38 11.43
CA THR A 196 -2.43 19.39 12.33
C THR A 196 -3.61 18.64 11.71
N PHE A 197 -4.25 17.80 12.52
CA PHE A 197 -5.47 17.12 12.15
C PHE A 197 -6.33 16.81 13.37
N THR A 198 -7.62 16.62 13.13
CA THR A 198 -8.61 16.29 14.16
C THR A 198 -9.30 14.97 13.83
N LEU A 199 -9.32 14.06 14.80
CA LEU A 199 -10.06 12.81 14.81
C LEU A 199 -11.38 12.96 15.59
N ASP A 200 -12.49 12.53 15.00
CA ASP A 200 -13.76 12.27 15.68
C ASP A 200 -13.92 10.76 15.85
N LEU A 201 -13.98 10.30 17.10
CA LEU A 201 -14.16 8.90 17.47
C LEU A 201 -15.60 8.40 17.29
N GLY A 202 -16.51 9.26 16.83
CA GLY A 202 -17.94 8.99 16.67
C GLY A 202 -18.73 9.01 17.98
N LYS A 203 -18.12 8.57 19.08
CA LYS A 203 -18.71 8.49 20.42
C LYS A 203 -17.72 8.91 21.51
N VAL A 204 -18.26 9.20 22.70
CA VAL A 204 -17.43 9.47 23.88
C VAL A 204 -16.91 8.14 24.44
N VAL A 205 -15.59 8.00 24.53
CA VAL A 205 -14.89 6.84 25.10
C VAL A 205 -14.02 7.26 26.29
N LEU A 206 -13.61 6.29 27.12
CA LEU A 206 -12.56 6.50 28.12
C LEU A 206 -11.20 6.31 27.43
N LEU A 207 -10.52 7.43 27.14
CA LEU A 207 -9.25 7.46 26.42
C LEU A 207 -8.10 7.06 27.35
N ASP A 208 -7.36 6.04 26.95
CA ASP A 208 -6.21 5.51 27.70
C ASP A 208 -4.91 6.13 27.22
N SER A 209 -4.63 6.10 25.91
CA SER A 209 -3.47 6.74 25.28
C SER A 209 -3.70 6.99 23.79
N VAL A 210 -2.89 7.87 23.22
CA VAL A 210 -2.86 8.15 21.77
C VAL A 210 -1.43 7.95 21.27
N GLY A 211 -1.30 7.27 20.13
CA GLY A 211 -0.05 7.04 19.43
C GLY A 211 -0.05 7.73 18.08
N LEU A 212 1.13 8.12 17.61
CA LEU A 212 1.35 8.58 16.26
C LEU A 212 2.56 7.84 15.68
N GLY A 213 2.37 7.13 14.58
CA GLY A 213 3.48 6.51 13.87
C GLY A 213 4.15 7.52 12.95
N MET A 214 5.48 7.53 13.00
CA MET A 214 6.31 8.56 12.38
C MET A 214 7.61 7.95 11.84
N LEU A 215 8.20 8.60 10.84
CA LEU A 215 9.46 8.20 10.24
C LEU A 215 10.54 9.27 10.43
N GLN A 216 11.77 8.84 10.68
CA GLN A 216 12.98 9.63 10.44
C GLN A 216 13.86 8.91 9.42
N ASP A 217 14.30 9.64 8.40
CA ASP A 217 15.34 9.24 7.46
C ASP A 217 16.06 10.53 7.05
N MET A 218 17.08 10.92 7.83
CA MET A 218 17.65 12.25 7.72
C MET A 218 18.28 12.51 6.35
N MET A 219 18.86 11.50 5.70
CA MET A 219 19.46 11.63 4.36
C MET A 219 18.41 11.96 3.29
N SER A 220 17.15 11.61 3.55
CA SER A 220 15.98 11.94 2.73
C SER A 220 15.25 13.20 3.21
N TRP A 221 15.84 13.93 4.15
CA TRP A 221 15.35 15.18 4.72
C TRP A 221 14.08 14.98 5.56
N ILE A 222 13.84 13.75 6.04
CA ILE A 222 12.69 13.37 6.85
C ILE A 222 13.12 13.33 8.31
N TRP A 223 12.52 14.18 9.15
CA TRP A 223 12.76 14.19 10.58
C TRP A 223 11.49 13.95 11.35
N TYR A 224 11.65 13.36 12.53
CA TYR A 224 10.58 13.38 13.50
C TYR A 224 10.19 14.82 13.85
N PRO A 225 8.90 15.05 14.18
CA PRO A 225 8.45 16.32 14.71
C PRO A 225 9.28 16.77 15.93
N GLU A 226 9.47 18.08 16.13
CA GLU A 226 10.12 18.60 17.34
C GLU A 226 9.30 18.24 18.59
N THR A 227 7.99 18.35 18.49
CA THR A 227 7.03 17.99 19.52
C THR A 227 5.74 17.50 18.88
N VAL A 228 5.04 16.58 19.55
CA VAL A 228 3.67 16.20 19.19
C VAL A 228 2.76 16.60 20.35
N GLN A 229 1.88 17.56 20.11
CA GLN A 229 0.82 17.90 21.05
C GLN A 229 -0.41 17.04 20.75
N VAL A 230 -0.94 16.40 21.78
CA VAL A 230 -2.19 15.64 21.73
C VAL A 230 -3.19 16.36 22.62
N ALA A 231 -4.28 16.85 22.02
CA ALA A 231 -5.39 17.47 22.72
C ALA A 231 -6.65 16.61 22.61
N TRP A 232 -7.46 16.54 23.65
CA TRP A 232 -8.72 15.79 23.65
C TRP A 232 -9.89 16.59 24.24
N SER A 233 -11.08 16.30 23.73
CA SER A 233 -12.33 16.95 24.13
C SER A 233 -13.53 16.03 23.97
N THR A 234 -14.59 16.25 24.76
CA THR A 234 -15.90 15.62 24.56
C THR A 234 -16.86 16.47 23.73
N ASN A 235 -16.58 17.77 23.55
CA ASN A 235 -17.53 18.75 23.02
C ASN A 235 -16.96 19.80 22.05
N ARG A 236 -15.68 19.69 21.67
CA ARG A 236 -14.92 20.64 20.83
C ARG A 236 -14.74 22.05 21.41
N ARG A 237 -15.20 22.33 22.63
CA ARG A 237 -15.10 23.66 23.26
C ARG A 237 -14.04 23.71 24.34
N GLN A 238 -13.98 22.67 25.17
CA GLN A 238 -13.00 22.55 26.24
C GLN A 238 -12.02 21.44 25.90
N TRP A 239 -10.74 21.76 25.96
CA TRP A 239 -9.66 20.86 25.59
C TRP A 239 -8.70 20.68 26.76
N SER A 240 -8.27 19.45 26.99
CA SER A 240 -7.08 19.14 27.77
C SER A 240 -6.02 18.61 26.81
N SER A 241 -4.75 18.78 27.13
CA SER A 241 -3.68 18.34 26.25
C SER A 241 -2.45 17.88 26.99
N THR A 242 -1.63 17.10 26.29
CA THR A 242 -0.26 16.75 26.68
C THR A 242 0.67 16.97 25.50
N ILE A 243 1.96 17.11 25.76
CA ILE A 243 3.01 17.18 24.74
C ILE A 243 3.92 15.98 24.94
N VAL A 244 4.25 15.31 23.84
CA VAL A 244 5.22 14.23 23.79
C VAL A 244 6.35 14.64 22.85
N VAL A 245 7.57 14.25 23.19
CA VAL A 245 8.78 14.59 22.43
C VAL A 245 9.41 13.30 21.94
N PRO A 246 9.64 13.13 20.63
CA PRO A 246 10.45 12.04 20.09
C PRO A 246 11.83 12.01 20.75
N ASN A 247 12.28 10.83 21.17
CA ASN A 247 13.58 10.66 21.79
C ASN A 247 14.48 9.80 20.91
N VAL A 248 14.96 10.40 19.82
CA VAL A 248 15.89 9.79 18.88
C VAL A 248 16.94 10.82 18.46
N ASP A 249 18.16 10.35 18.25
CA ASP A 249 19.23 11.16 17.69
C ASP A 249 18.89 11.58 16.26
N ARG A 250 18.87 12.90 16.02
CA ARG A 250 18.61 13.50 14.70
C ARG A 250 19.68 13.20 13.66
N GLN A 251 20.84 12.69 14.08
CA GLN A 251 21.95 12.31 13.22
C GLN A 251 22.00 10.81 12.92
N LEU A 252 21.05 10.01 13.45
CA LEU A 252 21.07 8.59 13.15
C LEU A 252 20.69 8.34 11.69
N GLU A 253 21.55 7.62 10.99
CA GLU A 253 21.34 7.22 9.60
C GLU A 253 20.44 5.99 9.49
N GLY A 254 19.71 5.91 8.37
CA GLY A 254 18.75 4.86 8.08
C GLY A 254 17.31 5.24 8.41
N GLY A 255 16.38 4.46 7.87
CA GLY A 255 14.95 4.64 8.12
C GLY A 255 14.56 4.15 9.50
N MET A 256 14.04 5.05 10.32
CA MET A 256 13.62 4.79 11.69
C MET A 256 12.11 5.01 11.77
N HIS A 257 11.37 3.92 11.84
CA HIS A 257 9.94 3.97 12.15
C HIS A 257 9.76 3.86 13.66
N GLN A 258 9.02 4.80 14.25
CA GLN A 258 8.68 4.79 15.66
C GLN A 258 7.21 5.16 15.91
N ASP A 259 6.59 4.46 16.85
CA ASP A 259 5.33 4.86 17.45
C ASP A 259 5.58 5.77 18.66
N LEU A 260 5.18 7.03 18.54
CA LEU A 260 5.22 7.97 19.65
C LEU A 260 3.90 7.95 20.41
N TRP A 261 3.93 7.38 21.62
CA TRP A 261 2.76 7.28 22.48
C TRP A 261 2.74 8.36 23.57
N THR A 262 1.54 8.86 23.88
CA THR A 262 1.31 9.57 25.14
C THR A 262 1.48 8.62 26.32
N GLY A 263 1.78 9.18 27.49
CA GLY A 263 1.52 8.48 28.75
C GLY A 263 0.01 8.24 28.97
N PRO A 264 -0.37 7.55 30.06
CA PRO A 264 -1.77 7.30 30.40
C PRO A 264 -2.57 8.60 30.57
N ILE A 265 -3.72 8.70 29.90
CA ILE A 265 -4.62 9.86 29.91
C ILE A 265 -5.75 9.66 30.93
N GLY A 266 -6.52 8.57 30.80
CA GLY A 266 -7.60 8.22 31.72
C GLY A 266 -8.73 9.25 31.76
N LYS A 267 -9.06 9.88 30.62
CA LYS A 267 -10.11 10.92 30.51
C LYS A 267 -11.10 10.57 29.43
N LYS A 268 -12.33 11.09 29.56
CA LYS A 268 -13.33 10.95 28.50
C LYS A 268 -12.97 11.85 27.32
N ALA A 269 -13.06 11.30 26.11
CA ALA A 269 -12.83 12.03 24.87
C ALA A 269 -13.76 11.50 23.77
N ARG A 270 -14.11 12.38 22.83
CA ARG A 270 -14.69 12.03 21.53
C ARG A 270 -13.86 12.62 20.40
N TYR A 271 -13.30 13.80 20.60
CA TYR A 271 -12.47 14.48 19.64
C TYR A 271 -11.03 14.49 20.13
N ILE A 272 -10.10 14.21 19.23
CA ILE A 272 -8.66 14.28 19.47
C ILE A 272 -8.07 15.17 18.38
N THR A 273 -7.26 16.15 18.76
CA THR A 273 -6.48 16.95 17.81
C THR A 273 -5.00 16.65 18.04
N ILE A 274 -4.29 16.41 16.94
CA ILE A 274 -2.85 16.17 16.93
C ILE A 274 -2.19 17.36 16.23
N THR A 275 -1.15 17.92 16.85
CA THR A 275 -0.29 18.93 16.23
C THR A 275 1.16 18.46 16.34
N ALA A 276 1.72 18.03 15.22
CA ALA A 276 3.11 17.65 15.07
C ALA A 276 3.90 18.84 14.52
N LYS A 277 4.77 19.41 15.36
CA LYS A 277 5.56 20.59 15.03
C LYS A 277 6.77 20.22 14.17
N ASN A 278 6.93 20.89 13.02
CA ASN A 278 8.05 20.67 12.11
C ASN A 278 9.39 20.91 12.81
N ALA A 279 10.39 20.11 12.47
CA ALA A 279 11.73 20.18 13.04
C ALA A 279 12.51 21.46 12.65
N GLY A 280 11.96 22.26 11.73
CA GLY A 280 12.58 23.39 11.08
C GLY A 280 13.34 22.99 9.81
N PRO A 281 14.02 23.94 9.15
CA PRO A 281 14.88 23.65 8.02
C PRO A 281 16.01 22.68 8.38
N CYS A 282 16.53 21.98 7.38
CA CYS A 282 17.68 21.11 7.48
C CYS A 282 18.85 21.82 8.21
N PRO A 283 19.42 21.21 9.27
CA PRO A 283 20.52 21.80 10.03
C PRO A 283 21.75 22.11 9.18
N LYS A 284 22.60 23.03 9.65
CA LYS A 284 23.83 23.47 8.92
C LYS A 284 24.81 22.35 8.59
N TRP A 285 24.82 21.27 9.37
CA TRP A 285 25.70 20.12 9.17
C TRP A 285 25.15 19.13 8.13
N HIS A 286 23.87 19.24 7.78
CA HIS A 286 23.19 18.31 6.88
C HIS A 286 23.47 18.67 5.41
N LEU A 287 23.50 17.67 4.52
CA LEU A 287 23.76 17.87 3.08
C LEU A 287 22.72 18.80 2.42
N GLY A 288 21.50 18.83 2.95
CA GLY A 288 20.40 19.70 2.54
C GLY A 288 20.29 21.01 3.31
N ALA A 289 21.34 21.47 4.00
CA ALA A 289 21.31 22.61 4.92
C ALA A 289 20.48 23.81 4.41
N GLY A 290 19.55 24.28 5.25
CA GLY A 290 18.66 25.40 4.95
C GLY A 290 17.43 25.07 4.09
N GLY A 291 17.36 23.87 3.50
CA GLY A 291 16.16 23.39 2.81
C GLY A 291 15.05 22.96 3.77
N ASP A 292 13.81 22.96 3.29
CA ASP A 292 12.66 22.55 4.08
C ASP A 292 12.68 21.04 4.38
N SER A 293 12.45 20.70 5.65
CA SER A 293 12.35 19.32 6.11
C SER A 293 10.96 18.74 5.90
N TRP A 294 10.90 17.42 5.90
CA TRP A 294 9.67 16.64 5.83
C TRP A 294 9.26 16.08 7.19
N ILE A 295 7.95 16.04 7.44
CA ILE A 295 7.30 15.15 8.41
C ILE A 295 6.60 14.04 7.63
N PHE A 296 6.85 12.78 8.01
CA PHE A 296 6.17 11.61 7.46
C PHE A 296 5.43 10.88 8.58
N LEU A 297 4.13 10.67 8.38
CA LEU A 297 3.22 10.00 9.31
C LEU A 297 2.52 8.83 8.60
N ASP A 298 2.33 7.71 9.27
CA ASP A 298 1.58 6.56 8.72
C ASP A 298 0.18 6.45 9.35
N GLU A 299 0.06 6.46 10.69
CA GLU A 299 -1.19 6.15 11.38
C GLU A 299 -1.32 6.88 12.73
N VAL A 300 -2.52 7.35 13.07
CA VAL A 300 -2.89 7.72 14.44
C VAL A 300 -3.56 6.53 15.15
N MET A 301 -3.02 6.13 16.30
CA MET A 301 -3.51 5.01 17.07
C MET A 301 -4.22 5.49 18.33
N VAL A 302 -5.39 4.92 18.64
CA VAL A 302 -6.17 5.30 19.82
C VAL A 302 -6.40 4.07 20.70
N ALA A 303 -5.85 4.09 21.91
CA ALA A 303 -6.15 3.09 22.92
C ALA A 303 -7.24 3.64 23.85
N HIS A 304 -8.31 2.88 24.02
CA HIS A 304 -9.41 3.23 24.90
C HIS A 304 -10.05 1.99 25.54
N GLY A 305 -10.63 2.15 26.71
CA GLY A 305 -11.39 1.10 27.38
C GLY A 305 -12.55 0.62 26.50
N ARG A 306 -12.75 -0.71 26.44
CA ARG A 306 -13.97 -1.31 25.89
C ARG A 306 -15.14 -1.15 26.85
#